data_AF-A0A373NV44-F1
#
_entry.id   AF-A0A373NV44-F1
#
_cell.length_a   1.000
_cell.length_b   1.000
_cell.length_c   1.000
_cell.angle_alpha   90.00
_cell.angle_beta   90.00
_cell.angle_gamma   90.00
#
_symmetry.space_group_name_H-M   'P 1'
#
loop_
_entity.id
_entity.type
_entity.pdbx_description
1 polymer ?
#
loop_
_entity_poly.entity_id
_entity_poly.type
_entity_poly.pdbx_seq_one_letter_code
_entity_poly.pdbx_strand_id
1 'polypeptide(L)'
;MSMVYNQIYKCRKCGAEFCPVTTHGRAAAGKDMNEFIRRANGTPKYISERMALVPKLYAQHNCDNGNIGVADFIGYEKQEL
;
A
#
# COMPACT_ATOMS: atom_id res chain seq x y z
N MET A 1 9.97 -19.20 11.11
CA MET A 1 8.73 -18.85 10.39
C MET A 1 8.95 -17.52 9.68
N SER A 2 8.79 -17.50 8.35
CA SER A 2 8.86 -16.27 7.57
C SER A 2 7.54 -15.50 7.66
N MET A 3 7.60 -14.17 7.67
CA MET A 3 6.43 -13.31 7.74
C MET A 3 6.40 -12.37 6.55
N VAL A 4 5.22 -12.16 6.00
CA VAL A 4 4.96 -11.16 4.96
C VAL A 4 3.97 -10.12 5.45
N TYR A 5 4.04 -8.95 4.83
CA TYR A 5 3.22 -7.80 5.12
C TYR A 5 2.56 -7.33 3.83
N ASN A 6 1.26 -7.49 3.73
CA ASN A 6 0.44 -7.19 2.55
C ASN A 6 -0.02 -5.74 2.60
N GLN A 7 0.19 -4.98 1.53
CA GLN A 7 -0.34 -3.61 1.44
C GLN A 7 -1.83 -3.65 1.17
N ILE A 8 -2.66 -3.27 2.13
CA ILE A 8 -4.11 -3.31 1.96
C ILE A 8 -4.61 -1.94 1.51
N TYR A 9 -5.39 -1.95 0.43
CA TYR A 9 -6.13 -0.81 -0.07
C TYR A 9 -7.61 -1.08 -0.01
N LYS A 10 -8.41 -0.04 0.26
CA LYS A 10 -9.88 -0.11 0.27
C LYS A 10 -10.47 0.86 -0.72
N CYS A 11 -11.26 0.36 -1.67
CA CYS A 11 -11.98 1.19 -2.62
C CYS A 11 -13.06 2.03 -1.91
N ARG A 12 -13.02 3.36 -2.05
CA ARG A 12 -14.06 4.26 -1.50
C ARG A 12 -15.43 4.06 -2.13
N LYS A 13 -15.47 3.54 -3.36
CA LYS A 13 -16.69 3.42 -4.16
C LYS A 13 -17.46 2.13 -3.90
N CYS A 14 -16.79 0.98 -4.01
CA CYS A 14 -17.42 -0.33 -3.79
C CYS A 14 -17.11 -0.96 -2.42
N GLY A 15 -16.16 -0.40 -1.65
CA GLY A 15 -15.74 -0.94 -0.35
C GLY A 15 -14.79 -2.13 -0.41
N ALA A 16 -14.47 -2.66 -1.60
CA ALA A 16 -13.61 -3.82 -1.77
C ALA A 16 -12.17 -3.55 -1.30
N GLU A 17 -11.58 -4.55 -0.66
CA GLU A 17 -10.18 -4.53 -0.23
C GLU A 17 -9.31 -5.36 -1.17
N PHE A 18 -8.09 -4.90 -1.44
CA PHE A 18 -7.15 -5.61 -2.32
C PHE A 18 -5.70 -5.35 -1.94
N CYS A 19 -4.82 -6.27 -2.36
CA CYS A 19 -3.38 -6.21 -2.10
C CYS A 19 -2.57 -6.18 -3.41
N PRO A 20 -1.99 -5.02 -3.79
CA PRO A 20 -1.15 -4.94 -4.99
C PRO A 20 0.31 -5.34 -4.74
N VAL A 21 0.79 -5.29 -3.49
CA VAL A 21 2.20 -5.52 -3.14
C VAL A 21 2.31 -6.23 -1.79
N THR A 22 3.16 -7.25 -1.75
CA THR A 22 3.54 -7.98 -0.53
C THR A 22 5.01 -7.76 -0.24
N THR A 23 5.33 -7.40 1.00
CA THR A 23 6.70 -7.13 1.47
C THR A 23 7.16 -8.20 2.46
N HIS A 24 8.37 -8.73 2.27
CA HIS A 24 8.95 -9.72 3.20
C HIS A 24 9.59 -9.05 4.42
N GLY A 25 9.07 -9.40 5.61
CA GLY A 25 9.61 -8.96 6.90
C GLY A 25 9.16 -7.57 7.35
N ARG A 26 9.00 -7.43 8.67
CA ARG A 26 8.47 -6.22 9.34
C ARG A 26 9.33 -4.98 9.08
N ALA A 27 10.65 -5.16 9.06
CA ALA A 27 11.58 -4.05 8.91
C ALA A 27 11.48 -3.38 7.54
N ALA A 28 11.25 -4.14 6.47
CA ALA A 28 11.06 -3.60 5.14
C ALA A 28 9.71 -2.85 5.04
N ALA A 29 8.62 -3.48 5.49
CA ALA A 29 7.30 -2.86 5.52
C ALA A 29 7.28 -1.55 6.34
N GLY A 30 7.98 -1.50 7.48
CA GLY A 30 8.10 -0.30 8.29
C GLY A 30 8.87 0.84 7.60
N LYS A 31 9.94 0.53 6.86
CA LYS A 31 10.66 1.52 6.06
C LYS A 31 9.76 2.11 4.97
N ASP A 32 9.02 1.27 4.28
CA ASP A 32 8.11 1.68 3.21
C ASP A 32 6.92 2.50 3.75
N MET A 33 6.37 2.13 4.90
CA MET A 33 5.33 2.90 5.60
C MET A 33 5.81 4.30 6.02
N ASN A 34 6.99 4.39 6.64
CA ASN A 34 7.55 5.69 7.04
C ASN A 34 7.78 6.60 5.84
N GLU A 35 8.18 6.01 4.71
CA GLU A 35 8.33 6.74 3.47
C GLU A 35 7.00 7.27 2.94
N PHE A 36 5.97 6.42 2.93
CA PHE A 36 4.63 6.79 2.56
C PHE A 36 4.12 7.98 3.40
N ILE A 37 4.21 7.88 4.74
CA ILE A 37 3.77 8.92 5.67
C ILE A 37 4.51 10.24 5.42
N ARG A 38 5.83 10.19 5.26
CA ARG A 38 6.64 11.37 5.00
C ARG A 38 6.21 12.10 3.72
N ARG A 39 5.95 11.35 2.64
CA ARG A 39 5.45 11.90 1.38
C ARG A 39 4.04 12.46 1.51
N ALA A 40 3.16 11.76 2.22
CA ALA A 40 1.80 12.22 2.48
C ALA A 40 1.80 13.55 3.26
N ASN A 41 2.78 13.76 4.14
CA ASN A 41 2.98 15.00 4.90
C ASN A 41 3.78 16.07 4.13
N GLY A 42 3.94 15.94 2.81
CA GLY A 42 4.55 16.96 1.96
C GLY A 42 6.07 17.13 2.12
N THR A 43 6.75 16.19 2.77
CA THR A 43 8.21 16.27 2.89
C THR A 43 8.83 15.82 1.55
N PRO A 44 9.66 16.68 0.90
CA PRO A 44 10.28 16.36 -0.38
C PRO A 44 11.14 15.11 -0.29
N LYS A 45 11.15 14.28 -1.34
CA LYS A 45 11.97 13.06 -1.37
C LYS A 45 13.02 13.05 -2.48
N TYR A 46 14.21 12.58 -2.11
CA TYR A 46 15.13 11.87 -3.00
C TYR A 46 14.44 10.60 -3.55
N ILE A 47 14.32 10.49 -4.87
CA ILE A 47 13.75 9.32 -5.54
C ILE A 47 14.67 8.12 -5.28
N SER A 48 14.25 7.21 -4.40
CA SER A 48 14.94 5.92 -4.20
C SER A 48 14.36 4.86 -5.14
N GLU A 49 15.18 3.94 -5.64
CA GLU A 49 14.78 2.80 -6.48
C GLU A 49 13.64 1.94 -5.90
N ARG A 50 13.45 1.98 -4.57
CA ARG A 50 12.33 1.31 -3.87
C ARG A 50 10.95 1.93 -4.08
N MET A 51 10.81 3.02 -4.85
CA MET A 51 9.53 3.70 -5.09
C MET A 51 8.41 2.76 -5.55
N ALA A 52 8.73 1.68 -6.28
CA ALA A 52 7.75 0.70 -6.74
C ALA A 52 7.11 -0.11 -5.59
N LEU A 53 7.82 -0.27 -4.46
CA LEU A 53 7.38 -1.05 -3.31
C LEU A 53 6.74 -0.19 -2.22
N VAL A 54 6.90 1.13 -2.27
CA VAL A 54 6.33 2.06 -1.28
C VAL A 54 4.82 2.23 -1.56
N PRO A 55 3.95 2.17 -0.54
CA PRO A 55 2.53 2.46 -0.70
C PRO A 55 2.29 3.82 -1.34
N LYS A 56 1.23 3.90 -2.15
CA LYS A 56 0.74 5.14 -2.75
C LYS A 56 -0.42 5.67 -1.89
N LEU A 57 -0.62 6.98 -1.88
CA LEU A 57 -1.75 7.60 -1.18
C LEU A 57 -3.09 7.11 -1.75
N TYR A 58 -3.15 7.04 -3.07
CA TYR A 58 -4.33 6.55 -3.79
C TYR A 58 -3.91 5.50 -4.81
N ALA A 59 -4.77 4.50 -4.99
CA ALA A 59 -4.71 3.54 -6.08
C ALA A 59 -6.01 3.56 -6.89
N GLN A 60 -5.92 3.31 -8.20
CA GLN A 60 -7.10 3.03 -9.00
C GLN A 60 -7.62 1.63 -8.67
N HIS A 61 -8.93 1.48 -8.59
CA HIS A 61 -9.59 0.19 -8.48
C HIS A 61 -10.68 0.08 -9.56
N ASN A 62 -10.70 -1.04 -10.28
CA ASN A 62 -11.78 -1.36 -11.22
C ASN A 62 -12.79 -2.23 -10.47
N CYS A 63 -13.95 -1.66 -10.14
CA CYS A 63 -15.02 -2.34 -9.42
C CYS A 63 -15.66 -3.42 -10.30
N ASP A 64 -16.15 -4.51 -9.70
CA ASP A 64 -16.78 -5.63 -10.41
C ASP A 64 -18.00 -5.23 -11.25
N ASN A 65 -18.70 -4.17 -10.86
CA ASN A 65 -19.82 -3.60 -11.62
C ASN A 65 -19.39 -2.68 -12.78
N GLY A 66 -18.11 -2.70 -13.16
CA GLY A 66 -17.54 -1.90 -14.25
C GLY A 66 -17.22 -0.45 -13.89
N ASN A 67 -17.52 -0.01 -12.67
CA ASN A 67 -17.12 1.33 -12.22
C ASN A 67 -15.61 1.44 -11.98
N ILE A 68 -15.07 2.64 -12.13
CA ILE A 68 -13.72 2.97 -11.69
C ILE A 68 -13.83 3.75 -10.38
N GLY A 69 -13.10 3.28 -9.36
CA GLY A 69 -13.03 3.84 -8.03
C GLY A 69 -11.62 4.25 -7.63
N VAL A 70 -11.54 5.09 -6.60
CA VAL A 70 -10.29 5.44 -5.92
C VAL A 70 -10.21 4.62 -4.64
N ALA A 71 -9.05 4.04 -4.37
CA ALA A 71 -8.78 3.27 -3.17
C ALA A 71 -7.74 3.95 -2.30
N ASP A 72 -7.99 3.97 -1.00
CA ASP A 72 -7.05 4.44 0.01
C ASP A 72 -6.17 3.31 0.47
N PHE A 73 -4.89 3.60 0.68
CA PHE A 73 -4.05 2.71 1.48
C PHE A 73 -4.52 2.75 2.94
N ILE A 74 -4.83 1.59 3.52
CA ILE A 74 -5.34 1.48 4.89
C ILE A 74 -4.32 0.85 5.86
N GLY A 75 -3.24 0.27 5.36
CA GLY A 75 -2.15 -0.24 6.18
C GLY A 75 -1.54 -1.53 5.66
N TYR A 76 -0.63 -2.10 6.46
CA TYR A 76 -0.09 -3.43 6.21
C TYR A 76 -0.83 -4.47 7.05
N GLU A 77 -1.18 -5.59 6.43
CA GLU A 77 -1.68 -6.77 7.12
C GLU A 77 -0.57 -7.82 7.24
N LYS A 78 -0.35 -8.34 8.45
CA LYS A 78 0.66 -9.39 8.71
C LYS A 78 0.07 -10.75 8.30
N GLN A 79 0.83 -11.52 7.55
CA GLN A 79 0.54 -12.92 7.24
C GLN A 79 1.76 -13.81 7.51
N GLU A 80 1.52 -14.97 8.11
CA GLU A 80 2.56 -16.00 8.32
C GLU A 80 2.63 -16.89 7.09
N LEU A 81 3.86 -17.24 6.69
CA LEU A 81 4.17 -18.15 5.59
C LEU A 81 4.47 -19.56 6.12
#